data_AF-A0A6C0GD31-F1
#
_entry.id   AF-A0A6C0GD31-F1
#
_cell.length_a   1.000
_cell.length_b   1.000
_cell.length_c   1.000
_cell.angle_alpha   90.00
_cell.angle_beta   90.00
_cell.angle_gamma   90.00
#
_symmetry.space_group_name_H-M   'P 1'
#
loop_
_entity.id
_entity.type
_entity.pdbx_description
1 polymer ?
#
loop_
_entity_poly.entity_id
_entity_poly.type
_entity_poly.pdbx_seq_one_letter_code
_entity_poly.pdbx_strand_id
1 'polypeptide(L)'
;MTTTKSYFQSKKIHSLTAIGYWHSIFEPEFPDPAWFRDEEWNVAEKQMVITHLLQSHPLADWTGQSWCRFRCAETQLGSKDLTDGTYIFPEGLVHYLQNHHIRLPEKFIQHVQQYKHIQINFGLEQCVIEFNWWTNQKGWNRNQQSFLAPNDELIENYKH
;
A
#
# COMPACT_ATOMS: atom_id res chain seq x y z
N MET A 1 -16.87 27.65 43.22
CA MET A 1 -15.89 28.00 42.17
C MET A 1 -15.34 26.70 41.63
N THR A 2 -15.87 26.23 40.50
CA THR A 2 -15.54 24.92 39.93
C THR A 2 -14.70 25.17 38.69
N THR A 3 -13.39 24.97 38.81
CA THR A 3 -12.44 25.18 37.69
C THR A 3 -12.38 23.89 36.87
N THR A 4 -13.09 23.85 35.76
CA THR A 4 -12.97 22.79 34.76
C THR A 4 -11.62 22.94 34.08
N LYS A 5 -10.62 22.16 34.51
CA LYS A 5 -9.36 22.02 33.78
C LYS A 5 -9.65 21.29 32.47
N SER A 6 -9.75 22.07 31.39
CA SER A 6 -9.73 21.56 30.03
C SER A 6 -8.35 20.92 29.77
N TYR A 7 -8.30 19.59 29.83
CA TYR A 7 -7.15 18.80 29.43
C TYR A 7 -7.21 18.57 27.91
N PHE A 8 -6.77 19.56 27.13
CA PHE A 8 -6.34 19.27 25.76
C PHE A 8 -4.95 18.66 25.82
N GLN A 9 -4.85 17.35 26.02
CA GLN A 9 -3.63 16.62 25.65
C GLN A 9 -3.54 16.68 24.12
N SER A 10 -2.48 17.28 23.60
CA SER A 10 -2.19 17.25 22.17
C SER A 10 -2.06 15.78 21.74
N LYS A 11 -3.00 15.31 20.91
CA LYS A 11 -3.00 13.93 20.40
C LYS A 11 -1.71 13.71 19.61
N LYS A 12 -0.93 12.67 19.95
CA LYS A 12 0.29 12.34 19.22
C LYS A 12 -0.06 12.02 17.76
N ILE A 13 0.63 12.66 16.83
CA ILE A 13 0.53 12.40 15.39
C ILE A 13 1.60 11.39 14.97
N HIS A 14 1.22 10.45 14.13
CA HIS A 14 2.06 9.39 13.58
C HIS A 14 2.28 9.65 12.10
N SER A 15 3.51 9.57 11.62
CA SER A 15 3.81 9.65 10.19
C SER A 15 3.95 8.24 9.64
N LEU A 16 3.20 7.91 8.59
CA LEU A 16 3.23 6.61 7.93
C LEU A 16 3.64 6.77 6.47
N THR A 17 4.59 5.98 6.00
CA THR A 17 4.98 5.98 4.58
C THR A 17 4.04 5.08 3.79
N ALA A 18 3.38 5.62 2.77
CA ALA A 18 2.50 4.86 1.91
C ALA A 18 3.30 3.94 0.98
N ILE A 19 2.84 2.71 0.74
CA ILE A 19 3.39 1.77 -0.26
C ILE A 19 2.29 0.93 -0.90
N GLY A 20 2.55 0.40 -2.10
CA GLY A 20 1.62 -0.52 -2.77
C GLY A 20 0.40 0.14 -3.40
N TYR A 21 0.33 1.48 -3.42
CA TYR A 21 -0.65 2.24 -4.19
C TYR A 21 -0.20 2.34 -5.64
N TRP A 22 -1.01 1.89 -6.58
CA TRP A 22 -0.56 1.67 -7.95
C TRP A 22 -1.14 2.68 -8.92
N HIS A 23 -0.37 2.98 -9.97
CA HIS A 23 -0.79 3.80 -11.09
C HIS A 23 -2.16 3.36 -11.64
N SER A 24 -3.02 4.33 -11.95
CA SER A 24 -4.28 4.11 -12.64
C SER A 24 -4.73 5.39 -13.35
N ILE A 25 -5.87 5.35 -14.05
CA ILE A 25 -6.52 6.56 -14.56
C ILE A 25 -6.91 7.54 -13.46
N PHE A 26 -7.18 7.07 -12.24
CA PHE A 26 -7.58 7.89 -11.09
C PHE A 26 -6.38 8.38 -10.27
N GLU A 27 -5.28 7.62 -10.30
CA GLU A 27 -4.07 7.91 -9.53
C GLU A 27 -2.81 7.89 -10.44
N PRO A 28 -2.70 8.83 -11.39
CA PRO A 28 -1.65 8.81 -12.41
C PRO A 28 -0.24 9.06 -11.86
N GLU A 29 -0.10 9.58 -10.64
CA GLU A 29 1.17 9.89 -10.01
C GLU A 29 1.87 8.67 -9.37
N PHE A 30 1.12 7.60 -9.10
CA PHE A 30 1.68 6.40 -8.49
C PHE A 30 2.51 5.59 -9.48
N PRO A 31 3.46 4.76 -8.99
CA PRO A 31 4.28 3.95 -9.86
C PRO A 31 3.48 2.78 -10.44
N ASP A 32 3.86 2.31 -11.62
CA ASP A 32 3.24 1.15 -12.25
C ASP A 32 3.75 -0.14 -11.57
N PRO A 33 2.87 -1.05 -11.12
CA PRO A 33 3.29 -2.30 -10.51
C PRO A 33 4.17 -3.15 -11.43
N ALA A 34 3.98 -3.08 -12.76
CA ALA A 34 4.79 -3.83 -13.71
C ALA A 34 6.29 -3.47 -13.64
N TRP A 35 6.64 -2.28 -13.14
CA TRP A 35 8.03 -1.87 -12.96
C TRP A 35 8.77 -2.69 -11.89
N PHE A 36 8.05 -3.36 -11.00
CA PHE A 36 8.58 -4.07 -9.84
C PHE A 36 8.51 -5.60 -9.96
N ARG A 37 8.22 -6.14 -11.15
CA ARG A 37 8.19 -7.59 -11.36
C ARG A 37 9.59 -8.19 -11.23
N ASP A 38 9.74 -9.22 -10.42
CA ASP A 38 10.98 -9.95 -10.22
C ASP A 38 10.68 -11.44 -10.02
N GLU A 39 10.87 -12.21 -11.09
CA GLU A 39 10.66 -13.66 -11.08
C GLU A 39 11.75 -14.41 -10.33
N GLU A 40 12.91 -13.77 -10.13
CA GLU A 40 14.06 -14.33 -9.44
C GLU A 40 14.07 -13.96 -7.95
N TRP A 41 13.01 -13.28 -7.47
CA TRP A 41 12.92 -12.89 -6.07
C TRP A 41 12.97 -14.12 -5.16
N ASN A 42 13.96 -14.12 -4.25
CA ASN A 42 14.18 -15.19 -3.31
C ASN A 42 12.88 -15.58 -2.56
N VAL A 43 12.51 -16.86 -2.67
CA VAL A 43 11.24 -17.38 -2.14
C VAL A 43 11.09 -17.19 -0.63
N ALA A 44 12.17 -17.35 0.14
CA ALA A 44 12.12 -17.19 1.60
C ALA A 44 11.93 -15.73 2.00
N GLU A 45 12.64 -14.80 1.33
CA GLU A 45 12.45 -13.36 1.52
C GLU A 45 11.03 -12.92 1.12
N LYS A 46 10.55 -13.37 -0.04
CA LYS A 46 9.17 -13.14 -0.51
C LYS A 46 8.14 -13.60 0.52
N GLN A 47 8.29 -14.82 1.04
CA GLN A 47 7.36 -15.39 2.00
C GLN A 47 7.37 -14.62 3.34
N MET A 48 8.54 -14.20 3.81
CA MET A 48 8.66 -13.35 5.00
C MET A 48 7.91 -12.02 4.82
N VAL A 49 8.07 -11.35 3.68
CA VAL A 49 7.36 -10.09 3.39
C VAL A 49 5.85 -10.31 3.31
N ILE A 50 5.40 -11.38 2.63
CA ILE A 50 3.96 -11.73 2.56
C ILE A 50 3.40 -11.96 3.98
N THR A 51 4.09 -12.72 4.82
CA THR A 51 3.67 -12.98 6.19
C THR A 51 3.58 -11.69 7.01
N HIS A 52 4.54 -10.78 6.88
CA HIS A 52 4.50 -9.46 7.53
C HIS A 52 3.26 -8.64 7.12
N LEU A 53 2.99 -8.54 5.82
CA LEU A 53 1.82 -7.81 5.31
C LEU A 53 0.51 -8.41 5.82
N LEU A 54 0.37 -9.74 5.80
CA LEU A 54 -0.84 -10.44 6.28
C LEU A 54 -1.07 -10.31 7.78
N GLN A 55 -0.01 -10.10 8.58
CA GLN A 55 -0.09 -9.95 10.03
C GLN A 55 -0.25 -8.49 10.48
N SER A 56 -0.28 -7.54 9.54
CA SER A 56 -0.34 -6.11 9.86
C SER A 56 -1.72 -5.65 10.31
N HIS A 57 -1.77 -4.54 11.05
CA HIS A 57 -2.97 -4.06 11.73
C HIS A 57 -3.88 -3.29 10.75
N PRO A 58 -5.18 -3.59 10.66
CA PRO A 58 -6.12 -2.78 9.89
C PRO A 58 -6.24 -1.37 10.46
N LEU A 59 -5.98 -0.34 9.65
CA LEU A 59 -6.04 1.07 10.07
C LEU A 59 -7.23 1.82 9.48
N ALA A 60 -7.65 1.45 8.28
CA ALA A 60 -8.79 2.06 7.58
C ALA A 60 -9.63 1.00 6.86
N ASP A 61 -10.92 1.28 6.72
CA ASP A 61 -11.86 0.51 5.92
C ASP A 61 -12.66 1.47 5.04
N TRP A 62 -12.72 1.16 3.74
CA TRP A 62 -13.31 2.00 2.71
C TRP A 62 -14.54 1.32 2.12
N THR A 63 -15.43 2.08 1.49
CA THR A 63 -16.66 1.54 0.90
C THR A 63 -16.48 1.06 -0.55
N GLY A 64 -15.27 1.17 -1.12
CA GLY A 64 -14.96 0.79 -2.48
C GLY A 64 -14.20 -0.52 -2.57
N GLN A 65 -14.37 -1.26 -3.67
CA GLN A 65 -13.56 -2.44 -3.98
C GLN A 65 -12.44 -2.07 -4.96
N SER A 66 -11.23 -2.58 -4.69
CA SER A 66 -10.08 -2.42 -5.57
C SER A 66 -9.98 -3.57 -6.59
N TRP A 67 -9.28 -3.34 -7.69
CA TRP A 67 -9.12 -4.27 -8.82
C TRP A 67 -7.64 -4.49 -9.17
N CYS A 68 -7.33 -5.64 -9.76
CA CYS A 68 -5.95 -5.97 -10.12
C CYS A 68 -5.50 -5.27 -11.40
N ARG A 69 -4.41 -4.49 -11.31
CA ARG A 69 -3.83 -3.75 -12.44
C ARG A 69 -3.31 -4.64 -13.56
N PHE A 70 -3.12 -5.94 -13.31
CA PHE A 70 -2.80 -6.94 -14.33
C PHE A 70 -4.03 -7.58 -14.99
N ARG A 71 -5.26 -7.18 -14.62
CA ARG A 71 -6.54 -7.75 -15.08
C ARG A 71 -6.59 -9.28 -15.03
N CYS A 72 -5.99 -9.88 -14.00
CA CYS A 72 -5.89 -11.34 -13.86
C CYS A 72 -7.18 -12.01 -13.32
N ALA A 73 -8.34 -11.44 -13.64
CA ALA A 73 -9.66 -11.82 -13.16
C ALA A 73 -9.93 -11.69 -11.65
N GLU A 74 -8.96 -11.25 -10.85
CA GLU A 74 -9.19 -10.90 -9.43
C GLU A 74 -9.84 -9.51 -9.35
N THR A 75 -11.06 -9.47 -8.81
CA THR A 75 -11.88 -8.26 -8.68
C THR A 75 -12.15 -7.88 -7.24
N GLN A 76 -11.65 -8.63 -6.26
CA GLN A 76 -11.84 -8.39 -4.84
C GLN A 76 -10.48 -8.28 -4.14
N LEU A 77 -9.72 -7.23 -4.45
CA LEU A 77 -8.46 -6.94 -3.77
C LEU A 77 -8.64 -6.36 -2.36
N GLY A 78 -9.88 -6.25 -1.89
CA GLY A 78 -10.20 -5.71 -0.59
C GLY A 78 -10.51 -4.21 -0.59
N SER A 79 -10.80 -3.71 0.60
CA SER A 79 -11.23 -2.34 0.90
C SER A 79 -10.47 -1.72 2.08
N LYS A 80 -9.48 -2.41 2.64
CA LYS A 80 -8.76 -1.95 3.83
C LYS A 80 -7.36 -1.47 3.52
N ASP A 81 -6.92 -0.48 4.29
CA ASP A 81 -5.50 -0.18 4.46
C ASP A 81 -5.01 -0.76 5.79
N LEU A 82 -3.86 -1.44 5.72
CA LEU A 82 -3.17 -2.03 6.85
C LEU A 82 -1.92 -1.22 7.20
N THR A 83 -1.44 -1.34 8.43
CA THR A 83 -0.22 -0.69 8.91
C THR A 83 0.59 -1.58 9.84
N ASP A 84 1.91 -1.41 9.81
CA ASP A 84 2.83 -1.91 10.82
C ASP A 84 3.33 -0.80 11.77
N GLY A 85 2.71 0.38 11.68
CA GLY A 85 3.04 1.58 12.44
C GLY A 85 4.19 2.43 11.88
N THR A 86 4.83 2.00 10.79
CA THR A 86 5.78 2.82 10.00
C THR A 86 5.30 2.99 8.56
N TYR A 87 4.73 1.93 7.98
CA TYR A 87 4.17 1.92 6.63
C TYR A 87 2.66 1.75 6.67
N ILE A 88 1.98 2.27 5.65
CA ILE A 88 0.57 1.99 5.35
C ILE A 88 0.45 1.45 3.94
N PHE A 89 -0.42 0.46 3.73
CA PHE A 89 -0.59 -0.20 2.45
C PHE A 89 -1.97 -0.83 2.29
N PRO A 90 -2.48 -0.95 1.04
CA PRO A 90 -3.71 -1.69 0.78
C PRO A 90 -3.56 -3.17 1.11
N GLU A 91 -4.60 -3.80 1.67
CA GLU A 91 -4.59 -5.24 1.96
C GLU A 91 -4.34 -6.09 0.70
N GLY A 92 -4.82 -5.61 -0.45
CA GLY A 92 -4.60 -6.22 -1.77
C GLY A 92 -3.15 -6.23 -2.24
N LEU A 93 -2.21 -5.56 -1.56
CA LEU A 93 -0.79 -5.58 -1.93
C LEU A 93 -0.24 -7.01 -1.98
N VAL A 94 -0.67 -7.88 -1.07
CA VAL A 94 -0.24 -9.29 -1.00
C VAL A 94 -0.51 -10.05 -2.30
N HIS A 95 -1.63 -9.78 -2.97
CA HIS A 95 -1.97 -10.39 -4.25
C HIS A 95 -0.90 -10.12 -5.32
N TYR A 96 -0.35 -8.90 -5.35
CA TYR A 96 0.70 -8.54 -6.31
C TYR A 96 2.00 -9.31 -6.05
N LEU A 97 2.38 -9.48 -4.79
CA LEU A 97 3.56 -10.28 -4.43
C LEU A 97 3.35 -11.73 -4.82
N GLN A 98 2.20 -12.31 -4.47
CA GLN A 98 1.89 -13.73 -4.68
C GLN A 98 1.75 -14.09 -6.16
N ASN A 99 0.88 -13.39 -6.87
CA ASN A 99 0.42 -13.77 -8.21
C ASN A 99 1.23 -13.11 -9.34
N HIS A 100 1.80 -11.93 -9.09
CA HIS A 100 2.45 -11.13 -10.14
C HIS A 100 3.95 -10.95 -9.93
N HIS A 101 4.53 -11.66 -8.93
CA HIS A 101 5.96 -11.61 -8.62
C HIS A 101 6.46 -10.18 -8.40
N ILE A 102 5.63 -9.32 -7.80
CA ILE A 102 6.03 -7.96 -7.47
C ILE A 102 6.95 -8.00 -6.25
N ARG A 103 8.20 -7.58 -6.40
CA ARG A 103 9.13 -7.39 -5.29
C ARG A 103 9.11 -5.92 -4.87
N LEU A 104 9.00 -5.66 -3.57
CA LEU A 104 8.96 -4.29 -3.04
C LEU A 104 10.38 -3.69 -2.97
N PRO A 105 10.52 -2.35 -2.92
CA PRO A 105 11.83 -1.73 -2.81
C PRO A 105 12.62 -2.22 -1.60
N GLU A 106 13.94 -2.32 -1.77
CA GLU A 106 14.88 -2.85 -0.77
C GLU A 106 14.71 -2.21 0.62
N LYS A 107 14.45 -0.90 0.67
CA LYS A 107 14.22 -0.18 1.94
C LYS A 107 13.06 -0.78 2.76
N PHE A 108 11.98 -1.21 2.09
CA PHE A 108 10.86 -1.84 2.78
C PHE A 108 11.20 -3.27 3.21
N ILE A 109 11.90 -4.03 2.37
CA ILE A 109 12.34 -5.39 2.70
C ILE A 109 13.24 -5.38 3.94
N GLN A 110 14.20 -4.46 4.01
CA GLN A 110 15.08 -4.28 5.17
C GLN A 110 14.30 -3.87 6.43
N HIS A 111 13.28 -3.02 6.28
CA HIS A 111 12.38 -2.70 7.38
C HIS A 111 11.67 -3.95 7.92
N VAL A 112 11.12 -4.79 7.03
CA VAL A 112 10.47 -6.05 7.42
C VAL A 112 11.44 -6.98 8.15
N GLN A 113 12.68 -7.11 7.66
CA GLN A 113 13.70 -7.96 8.30
C GLN A 113 14.04 -7.50 9.72
N GLN A 114 13.97 -6.21 9.99
CA GLN A 114 14.28 -5.60 11.29
C GLN A 114 13.04 -5.36 12.14
N TYR A 115 11.85 -5.62 11.60
CA TYR A 115 10.60 -5.29 12.23
C TYR A 115 10.43 -6.04 13.55
N LYS A 116 10.06 -5.28 14.57
CA LYS A 116 9.66 -5.82 15.87
C LYS A 116 8.20 -5.48 16.05
N HIS A 117 7.39 -6.50 16.32
CA HIS A 117 5.97 -6.32 16.54
C HIS A 117 5.70 -5.25 17.61
N ILE A 118 4.87 -4.27 17.26
CA ILE A 118 4.40 -3.22 18.17
C ILE A 118 2.88 -3.28 18.31
N GLN A 119 2.37 -2.74 19.42
CA GLN A 119 0.93 -2.50 19.56
C GLN A 119 0.55 -1.20 18.87
N ILE A 120 -0.41 -1.26 17.96
CA ILE A 120 -1.00 -0.10 17.29
C ILE A 120 -2.25 0.31 18.06
N ASN A 121 -2.17 1.48 18.71
CA ASN A 121 -3.22 2.03 19.58
C ASN A 121 -3.68 3.42 19.11
N PHE A 122 -3.57 3.70 17.82
CA PHE A 122 -3.97 4.96 17.18
C PHE A 122 -4.83 4.67 15.96
N GLY A 123 -5.77 5.57 15.67
CA GLY A 123 -6.59 5.52 14.46
C GLY A 123 -6.01 6.35 13.32
N LEU A 124 -6.62 6.24 12.14
CA LEU A 124 -6.24 6.99 10.94
C LEU A 124 -6.26 8.51 11.17
N GLU A 125 -7.16 9.02 12.01
CA GLU A 125 -7.26 10.44 12.35
C GLU A 125 -6.06 11.00 13.12
N GLN A 126 -5.16 10.13 13.57
CA GLN A 126 -3.89 10.47 14.21
C GLN A 126 -2.70 10.31 13.27
N CYS A 127 -2.93 10.06 11.98
CA CYS A 127 -1.88 9.75 11.03
C CYS A 127 -1.71 10.86 9.99
N VAL A 128 -0.47 11.11 9.61
CA VAL A 128 -0.08 11.82 8.39
C VAL A 128 0.49 10.78 7.44
N ILE A 129 -0.12 10.66 6.27
CA ILE A 129 0.28 9.68 5.26
C ILE A 129 1.21 10.34 4.24
N GLU A 130 2.43 9.83 4.16
CA GLU A 130 3.50 10.35 3.31
C GLU A 130 3.60 9.52 2.03
N PHE A 131 3.11 10.08 0.91
CA PHE A 131 3.17 9.43 -0.41
C PHE A 131 4.45 9.73 -1.20
N ASN A 132 5.17 10.78 -0.84
CA ASN A 132 6.30 11.30 -1.61
C ASN A 132 7.38 10.25 -1.89
N TRP A 133 7.72 9.40 -0.92
CA TRP A 133 8.72 8.36 -1.14
C TRP A 133 8.25 7.35 -2.20
N TRP A 134 6.97 7.04 -2.22
CA TRP A 134 6.38 6.01 -3.06
C TRP A 134 6.12 6.45 -4.50
N THR A 135 5.56 7.64 -4.70
CA THR A 135 5.33 8.22 -6.04
C THR A 135 6.64 8.42 -6.82
N ASN A 136 7.76 8.56 -6.11
CA ASN A 136 9.09 8.67 -6.69
C ASN A 136 9.76 7.31 -7.00
N GLN A 137 9.16 6.17 -6.63
CA GLN A 137 9.71 4.85 -6.98
C GLN A 137 9.62 4.60 -8.49
N LYS A 138 10.63 3.90 -9.05
CA LYS A 138 10.72 3.63 -10.49
C LYS A 138 10.96 2.15 -10.84
N GLY A 139 10.98 1.26 -9.85
CA GLY A 139 11.26 -0.17 -10.04
C GLY A 139 12.53 -0.43 -10.86
N TRP A 140 12.56 -1.54 -11.58
CA TRP A 140 13.66 -1.95 -12.47
C TRP A 140 13.20 -2.36 -13.89
N ASN A 141 11.88 -2.45 -14.14
CA ASN A 141 11.32 -2.80 -15.45
C ASN A 141 10.51 -1.67 -16.11
N ARG A 142 11.11 -0.48 -16.28
CA ARG A 142 10.40 0.75 -16.68
C ARG A 142 9.75 0.73 -18.08
N ASN A 143 10.08 -0.25 -18.91
CA ASN A 143 9.47 -0.43 -20.24
C ASN A 143 8.20 -1.28 -20.19
N GLN A 144 7.86 -1.86 -19.03
CA GLN A 144 6.65 -2.63 -18.82
C GLN A 144 5.54 -1.72 -18.31
N GLN A 145 4.30 -2.07 -18.64
CA GLN A 145 3.11 -1.36 -18.19
C GLN A 145 2.03 -2.35 -17.79
N SER A 146 1.26 -1.98 -16.77
CA SER A 146 0.02 -2.63 -16.41
C SER A 146 -1.18 -1.86 -16.98
N PHE A 147 -2.40 -2.33 -16.73
CA PHE A 147 -3.60 -1.66 -17.21
C PHE A 147 -3.94 -0.46 -16.32
N LEU A 148 -4.49 0.59 -16.94
CA LEU A 148 -4.85 1.84 -16.25
C LEU A 148 -6.24 1.81 -15.60
N ALA A 149 -7.12 0.90 -16.05
CA ALA A 149 -8.49 0.76 -15.57
C ALA A 149 -8.96 -0.72 -15.63
N PRO A 150 -10.05 -1.09 -14.94
CA PRO A 150 -10.57 -2.46 -14.95
C PRO A 150 -10.95 -2.96 -16.35
N ASN A 151 -11.40 -2.07 -17.22
CA ASN A 151 -11.76 -2.34 -18.62
C ASN A 151 -11.41 -1.14 -19.51
N ASP A 152 -11.44 -1.34 -20.82
CA ASP A 152 -11.04 -0.31 -21.79
C ASP A 152 -12.12 0.78 -21.96
N GLU A 153 -13.40 0.43 -21.77
CA GLU A 153 -14.51 1.39 -21.80
C GLU A 153 -14.34 2.51 -20.77
N LEU A 154 -13.88 2.18 -19.56
CA LEU A 154 -13.63 3.20 -18.53
C LEU A 154 -12.48 4.14 -18.91
N ILE A 155 -11.48 3.65 -19.65
CA ILE A 155 -10.39 4.49 -20.16
C ILE A 155 -10.93 5.47 -21.20
N GLU A 156 -11.77 5.00 -22.12
CA GLU A 156 -12.39 5.84 -23.15
C GLU A 156 -13.26 6.93 -22.53
N ASN A 157 -14.09 6.57 -21.55
CA ASN A 157 -14.96 7.51 -20.84
C ASN A 157 -14.19 8.59 -20.05
N TYR A 158 -12.96 8.33 -19.63
CA TYR A 158 -12.12 9.27 -18.88
C TYR A 158 -11.28 10.19 -19.77
N LYS A 159 -11.16 9.89 -21.07
CA LYS A 159 -10.40 10.70 -22.04
C LYS A 159 -11.18 11.90 -22.60
N HIS A 160 -12.47 12.02 -22.28
CA HIS A 160 -13.38 13.07 -22.73
C HIS A 160 -13.78 14.00 -21.59
#